data_AF-A0A3D3F729-F1
#
_entry.id   AF-A0A3D3F729-F1
#
_cell.length_a   1.000
_cell.length_b   1.000
_cell.length_c   1.000
_cell.angle_alpha   90.00
_cell.angle_beta   90.00
_cell.angle_gamma   90.00
#
_symmetry.space_group_name_H-M   'P 1'
#
loop_
_entity.id
_entity.type
_entity.pdbx_description
1 polymer ?
#
loop_
_entity_poly.entity_id
_entity_poly.type
_entity_poly.pdbx_seq_one_letter_code
_entity_poly.pdbx_strand_id
1 'polypeptide(L)'
;MAYIDFEALYRMNQRDAFFVTRAISSQKYQVVEQNPDIDPTAGLRTDRTIVLTVPKSRKLYPDKLRLVEFYDKQNDELLVFLTNNFEVPALEVVNLYRNRWQIEVFFKWIKQ
;
A
#
# COMPACT_ATOMS: atom_id res chain seq x y z
N MET A 1 -17.71 -4.47 -0.08
CA MET A 1 -16.35 -5.02 -0.24
C MET A 1 -15.55 -4.02 -1.05
N ALA A 2 -14.46 -3.48 -0.52
CA ALA A 2 -13.57 -2.62 -1.29
C ALA A 2 -12.86 -3.48 -2.36
N TYR A 3 -12.81 -3.00 -3.60
CA TYR A 3 -12.15 -3.69 -4.72
C TYR A 3 -10.88 -2.92 -5.10
N ILE A 4 -9.76 -3.65 -5.26
CA ILE A 4 -8.54 -3.07 -5.83
C ILE A 4 -8.55 -3.35 -7.33
N ASP A 5 -8.56 -2.29 -8.13
CA ASP A 5 -8.45 -2.38 -9.58
C ASP A 5 -6.97 -2.60 -9.97
N PHE A 6 -6.54 -3.87 -9.92
CA PHE A 6 -5.18 -4.26 -10.29
C PHE A 6 -4.82 -3.92 -11.74
N GLU A 7 -5.79 -3.87 -12.64
CA GLU A 7 -5.56 -3.49 -14.03
C GLU A 7 -5.20 -2.00 -14.12
N ALA A 8 -5.93 -1.15 -13.41
CA ALA A 8 -5.62 0.28 -13.32
C ALA A 8 -4.24 0.52 -12.68
N LEU A 9 -3.92 -0.18 -11.60
CA LEU A 9 -2.60 -0.09 -10.96
C LEU A 9 -1.48 -0.52 -11.92
N TYR A 10 -1.69 -1.58 -12.70
CA TYR A 10 -0.71 -2.02 -13.67
C TYR A 10 -0.53 -1.02 -14.81
N ARG A 11 -1.61 -0.39 -15.29
CA ARG A 11 -1.54 0.71 -16.27
C ARG A 11 -0.79 1.94 -15.74
N MET A 12 -0.76 2.18 -14.43
CA MET A 12 0.07 3.22 -13.82
C MET A 12 1.54 2.78 -13.80
N ASN A 13 1.79 1.53 -13.37
CA ASN A 13 3.13 0.95 -13.33
C ASN A 13 3.82 0.99 -14.71
N GLN A 14 3.10 0.65 -15.77
CA GLN A 14 3.59 0.68 -17.16
C GLN A 14 3.86 2.09 -17.71
N ARG A 15 3.55 3.15 -16.95
CA ARG A 15 3.81 4.54 -17.31
C ARG A 15 4.79 5.20 -16.35
N ASP A 16 5.57 4.41 -15.63
CA ASP A 16 6.54 4.87 -14.61
C ASP A 16 5.89 5.76 -13.53
N ALA A 17 4.60 5.55 -13.27
CA ALA A 17 3.86 6.27 -12.25
C ALA A 17 3.76 5.44 -10.97
N PHE A 18 3.90 6.11 -9.83
CA PHE A 18 3.79 5.48 -8.52
C PHE A 18 2.38 5.56 -7.94
N PHE A 19 1.99 4.53 -7.18
CA PHE A 19 0.74 4.52 -6.41
C PHE A 19 0.95 4.04 -4.98
N VAL A 20 0.06 4.45 -4.09
CA VAL A 20 -0.10 3.87 -2.75
C VAL A 20 -1.58 3.61 -2.52
N THR A 21 -1.95 2.37 -2.19
CA THR A 21 -3.33 1.98 -1.91
C THR A 21 -3.43 1.12 -0.65
N ARG A 22 -4.63 1.04 -0.06
CA ARG A 22 -4.93 0.09 1.02
C ARG A 22 -4.96 -1.32 0.46
N ALA A 23 -4.31 -2.25 1.16
CA ALA A 23 -4.58 -3.66 0.95
C ALA A 23 -5.97 -4.01 1.50
N ILE A 24 -6.64 -4.98 0.88
CA ILE A 24 -7.85 -5.59 1.44
C ILE A 24 -7.46 -6.78 2.30
N SER A 25 -8.22 -7.04 3.37
CA SER A 25 -7.91 -8.12 4.33
C SER A 25 -7.87 -9.52 3.71
N SER A 26 -8.58 -9.74 2.60
CA SER A 26 -8.62 -11.01 1.88
C SER A 26 -7.51 -11.18 0.82
N GLN A 27 -6.61 -10.20 0.67
CA GLN A 27 -5.58 -10.21 -0.37
C GLN A 27 -4.65 -11.42 -0.20
N LYS A 28 -4.54 -12.26 -1.24
CA LYS A 28 -3.61 -13.41 -1.24
C LYS A 28 -2.36 -13.07 -2.03
N TYR A 29 -1.22 -13.31 -1.41
CA TYR A 29 0.09 -13.03 -1.96
C TYR A 29 1.12 -14.01 -1.39
N GLN A 30 2.29 -14.02 -2.02
CA GLN A 30 3.48 -14.71 -1.54
C GLN A 30 4.58 -13.67 -1.31
N VAL A 31 5.30 -13.79 -0.19
CA VAL A 31 6.47 -12.97 0.10
C VAL A 31 7.65 -13.48 -0.72
N VAL A 32 8.29 -12.57 -1.44
CA VAL A 32 9.51 -12.81 -2.22
C VAL A 32 10.74 -12.36 -1.44
N GLU A 33 10.63 -11.24 -0.76
CA GLU A 33 11.72 -10.64 0.01
C GLU A 33 11.14 -9.88 1.20
N GLN A 34 11.91 -9.79 2.28
CA GLN A 34 11.57 -9.00 3.46
C GLN A 34 12.73 -8.07 3.77
N ASN A 35 12.43 -6.78 3.94
CA ASN A 35 13.39 -5.82 4.45
C ASN A 35 13.49 -6.00 5.98
N PRO A 36 14.66 -6.37 6.53
CA PRO A 36 14.84 -6.53 7.97
C PRO A 36 15.04 -5.19 8.69
N ASP A 37 15.43 -4.14 7.97
CA ASP A 37 15.74 -2.83 8.53
C ASP A 37 14.47 -1.97 8.61
N ILE A 38 13.67 -2.23 9.63
CA ILE A 38 12.49 -1.46 9.99
C ILE A 38 12.65 -0.93 11.40
N ASP A 39 12.07 0.25 11.67
CA ASP A 39 11.94 0.80 13.02
C ASP A 39 10.53 0.56 13.57
N PRO A 40 10.33 -0.41 14.47
CA PRO A 40 9.01 -0.67 15.05
C PRO A 40 8.53 0.42 16.00
N THR A 41 9.43 1.28 16.49
CA THR A 41 9.09 2.39 17.41
C THR A 41 8.32 3.48 16.66
N ALA A 42 8.65 3.70 15.40
CA ALA A 42 7.93 4.56 14.46
C ALA A 42 6.54 4.01 14.06
N GLY A 43 6.21 2.77 14.45
CA GLY A 43 4.94 2.11 14.12
C GLY A 43 5.00 1.16 12.94
N LEU A 44 6.13 1.08 12.22
CA LEU A 44 6.31 0.08 11.18
C LEU A 44 6.24 -1.35 11.77
N ARG A 45 5.68 -2.27 11.00
CA ARG A 45 5.55 -3.68 11.39
C ARG A 45 6.19 -4.61 10.37
N THR A 46 6.05 -4.25 9.10
CA THR A 46 6.55 -5.06 7.99
C THR A 46 6.87 -4.17 6.80
N ASP A 47 7.93 -4.52 6.07
CA ASP A 47 8.22 -4.03 4.74
C ASP A 47 8.69 -5.21 3.87
N ARG A 48 7.88 -5.58 2.86
CA ARG A 48 8.06 -6.80 2.07
C ARG A 48 7.83 -6.59 0.60
N THR A 49 8.60 -7.30 -0.21
CA THR A 49 8.29 -7.51 -1.62
C THR A 49 7.41 -8.74 -1.77
N ILE A 50 6.29 -8.62 -2.47
CA ILE A 50 5.31 -9.67 -2.65
C ILE A 50 4.96 -9.86 -4.13
N VAL A 51 4.38 -11.02 -4.44
CA VAL A 51 3.68 -11.29 -5.71
C VAL A 51 2.28 -11.81 -5.43
N LEU A 52 1.34 -11.48 -6.32
CA LEU A 52 -0.04 -11.95 -6.20
C LEU A 52 -0.14 -13.43 -6.55
N THR A 53 -0.90 -14.19 -5.76
CA THR A 53 -1.05 -15.65 -5.95
C THR A 53 -2.35 -16.06 -6.61
N VAL A 54 -3.41 -15.26 -6.50
CA VAL A 54 -4.68 -15.55 -7.16
C VAL A 54 -4.52 -15.38 -8.68
N PRO A 55 -4.84 -16.39 -9.52
CA PRO A 55 -4.59 -16.33 -10.97
C PRO A 55 -5.19 -15.09 -11.64
N LYS A 56 -6.41 -14.68 -11.25
CA LYS A 56 -7.06 -13.49 -11.79
C LYS A 56 -6.27 -12.22 -11.48
N SER A 57 -5.92 -11.99 -10.22
CA SER A 57 -5.22 -10.76 -9.84
C SER A 57 -3.78 -10.76 -10.34
N ARG A 58 -3.09 -11.91 -10.33
CA ARG A 58 -1.76 -12.08 -10.92
C ARG A 58 -1.73 -11.81 -12.42
N LYS A 59 -2.78 -12.19 -13.15
CA LYS A 59 -2.90 -11.85 -14.58
C LYS A 59 -3.05 -10.34 -14.79
N LEU A 60 -3.78 -9.65 -13.91
CA LEU A 60 -4.01 -8.21 -14.02
C LEU A 60 -2.80 -7.38 -13.57
N TYR A 61 -2.04 -7.87 -12.58
CA TYR A 61 -0.80 -7.27 -12.10
C TYR A 61 0.25 -8.39 -11.91
N PRO A 62 1.04 -8.70 -12.95
CA PRO A 62 2.03 -9.78 -12.92
C PRO A 62 3.33 -9.43 -12.17
N ASP A 63 3.59 -8.14 -11.98
CA ASP A 63 4.84 -7.66 -11.39
C ASP A 63 4.84 -7.72 -9.86
N LYS A 64 6.03 -7.49 -9.28
CA LYS A 64 6.22 -7.38 -7.84
C LYS A 64 5.51 -6.15 -7.29
N LEU A 65 4.98 -6.27 -6.08
CA LEU A 65 4.44 -5.17 -5.28
C LEU A 65 5.19 -5.10 -3.96
N ARG A 66 5.26 -3.90 -3.39
CA ARG A 66 5.71 -3.70 -2.02
C ARG A 66 4.51 -3.65 -1.09
N LEU A 67 4.59 -4.40 0.00
CA LEU A 67 3.62 -4.44 1.08
C LEU A 67 4.24 -3.82 2.33
N VAL A 68 3.59 -2.78 2.86
CA VAL A 68 4.02 -2.09 4.08
C VAL A 68 2.92 -2.22 5.12
N GLU A 69 3.25 -2.70 6.31
CA GLU A 69 2.35 -2.74 7.46
C GLU A 69 2.79 -1.70 8.49
N PHE A 70 1.82 -0.92 8.96
CA PHE A 70 2.02 0.17 9.90
C PHE A 70 0.93 0.12 10.96
N TYR A 71 1.31 0.13 12.23
CA TYR A 71 0.36 0.21 13.33
C TYR A 71 0.19 1.67 13.76
N ASP A 72 -1.01 2.19 13.52
CA ASP A 72 -1.40 3.53 13.92
C ASP A 72 -1.84 3.53 15.38
N LYS A 73 -0.93 3.93 16.28
CA LYS A 73 -1.19 4.03 17.72
C LYS A 73 -2.30 5.03 18.07
N GLN A 74 -2.56 6.03 17.23
CA GLN A 74 -3.57 7.04 17.52
C GLN A 74 -4.98 6.48 17.36
N ASN A 75 -5.17 5.66 16.32
CA ASN A 75 -6.47 5.07 15.97
C ASN A 75 -6.60 3.60 16.38
N ASP A 76 -5.58 3.03 17.04
CA ASP A 76 -5.48 1.61 17.40
C ASP A 76 -5.77 0.68 16.20
N GLU A 77 -5.17 0.99 15.04
CA GLU A 77 -5.45 0.30 13.77
C GLU A 77 -4.17 -0.23 13.12
N LEU A 78 -4.20 -1.50 12.68
CA LEU A 78 -3.19 -2.01 11.76
C LEU A 78 -3.53 -1.61 10.33
N LEU A 79 -2.67 -0.79 9.75
CA LEU A 79 -2.75 -0.31 8.39
C LEU A 79 -1.85 -1.15 7.46
N VAL A 80 -2.41 -1.62 6.33
CA VAL A 80 -1.66 -2.37 5.32
C VAL A 80 -1.75 -1.65 3.97
N PHE A 81 -0.60 -1.43 3.35
CA PHE A 81 -0.46 -0.68 2.11
C PHE A 81 0.15 -1.55 1.00
N LEU A 82 -0.26 -1.29 -0.24
CA LEU A 82 0.38 -1.78 -1.46
C LEU A 82 0.88 -0.61 -2.28
N THR A 83 2.10 -0.75 -2.80
CA THR A 83 2.73 0.24 -3.68
C THR A 83 3.66 -0.43 -4.70
N ASN A 84 3.88 0.22 -5.83
CA ASN A 84 4.96 -0.12 -6.76
C ASN A 84 6.23 0.73 -6.53
N ASN A 85 6.25 1.61 -5.51
CA ASN A 85 7.41 2.43 -5.19
C ASN A 85 8.34 1.70 -4.20
N PHE A 86 9.49 1.28 -4.71
CA PHE A 86 10.56 0.64 -3.95
C PHE A 86 11.70 1.62 -3.57
N GLU A 87 11.64 2.86 -4.05
CA GLU A 87 12.72 3.84 -3.94
C GLU A 87 12.61 4.67 -2.65
N VAL A 88 11.39 4.91 -2.17
CA VAL A 88 11.16 5.70 -0.94
C VAL A 88 11.20 4.83 0.32
N PRO A 89 11.52 5.39 1.50
CA PRO A 89 11.41 4.66 2.76
C PRO A 89 9.99 4.15 3.03
N ALA A 90 9.85 3.04 3.77
CA ALA A 90 8.54 2.46 4.08
C ALA A 90 7.64 3.45 4.85
N LEU A 91 8.24 4.28 5.71
CA LEU A 91 7.50 5.32 6.44
C LEU A 91 6.93 6.40 5.51
N GLU A 92 7.61 6.72 4.41
CA GLU A 92 7.10 7.67 3.41
C GLU A 92 5.89 7.12 2.66
N VAL A 93 5.84 5.81 2.40
CA VAL A 93 4.62 5.15 1.87
C VAL A 93 3.41 5.41 2.79
N VAL A 94 3.61 5.33 4.11
CA VAL A 94 2.57 5.59 5.11
C VAL A 94 2.17 7.07 5.10
N ASN A 95 3.15 7.98 5.06
CA ASN A 95 2.90 9.43 5.06
C ASN A 95 2.15 9.90 3.81
N LEU A 96 2.51 9.38 2.63
CA LEU A 96 1.80 9.66 1.37
C LEU A 96 0.32 9.31 1.47
N TYR A 97 -0.01 8.19 2.12
CA TYR A 97 -1.40 7.81 2.32
C TYR A 97 -2.13 8.70 3.33
N ARG A 98 -1.48 9.13 4.43
CA ARG A 98 -2.08 10.08 5.39
C ARG A 98 -2.38 11.43 4.74
N ASN A 99 -1.49 11.93 3.88
CA ASN A 99 -1.71 13.18 3.16
C ASN A 99 -2.96 13.11 2.26
N ARG A 100 -3.21 11.95 1.64
CA ARG A 100 -4.45 11.71 0.88
C ARG A 100 -5.71 11.85 1.74
N TRP A 101 -5.68 11.33 2.97
CA TRP A 101 -6.81 11.48 3.91
C TRP A 101 -7.05 12.92 4.32
N GLN A 102 -5.99 13.70 4.56
CA GLN A 102 -6.14 15.12 4.90
C GLN A 102 -6.85 15.89 3.77
N ILE A 103 -6.55 15.57 2.50
CA ILE A 103 -7.22 16.17 1.34
C ILE A 103 -8.72 15.80 1.33
N GLU A 104 -9.07 14.54 1.57
CA GLU A 104 -10.48 14.12 1.64
C GLU A 104 -11.24 14.81 2.77
N VAL A 105 -10.62 14.94 3.95
CA VAL A 105 -11.19 15.68 5.08
C VAL A 105 -11.40 17.14 4.70
N PHE A 106 -10.39 17.80 4.14
CA PHE A 106 -10.48 19.18 3.68
C PHE A 106 -11.67 19.41 2.72
N PHE A 107 -11.87 18.53 1.71
CA PHE A 107 -13.00 18.65 0.80
C PHE A 107 -14.37 18.39 1.45
N LYS A 108 -14.45 17.60 2.53
CA LYS A 108 -15.69 17.45 3.31
C LYS A 108 -16.06 18.75 4.01
N TRP A 109 -15.09 19.46 4.56
CA TRP A 109 -15.31 20.74 5.25
C TRP A 109 -15.77 21.87 4.31
N ILE A 110 -15.23 21.95 3.09
CA ILE A 110 -15.59 23.03 2.12
C ILE A 110 -17.03 22.93 1.62
N LYS A 111 -17.60 21.72 1.57
CA LYS A 111 -18.96 21.51 1.02
C LYS A 111 -20.08 21.75 2.03
N GLN A 112 -19.74 22.21 3.24
CA GLN A 112 -20.68 22.50 4.32
C GLN A 112 -21.04 23.99 4.32
#